data_AF-W1TRB6-F1
#
_entry.id   AF-W1TRB6-F1
#
_cell.length_a   1.000
_cell.length_b   1.000
_cell.length_c   1.000
_cell.angle_alpha   90.00
_cell.angle_beta   90.00
_cell.angle_gamma   90.00
#
_symmetry.space_group_name_H-M   'P 1'
#
loop_
_entity.id
_entity.type
_entity.pdbx_description
1 polymer ?
#
loop_
_entity_poly.entity_id
_entity_poly.type
_entity_poly.pdbx_seq_one_letter_code
_entity_poly.pdbx_strand_id
1 'polypeptide(L)'
;MININANLLAEPTFSSFDKEGETVEVANFTLVKKYGKGKEYINCAAYGEKSEKAKDFEKGDLIHIFGYFKKREKEGKTYKNFVVKSYNKIEKKEESEEE
;
A
#
# COMPACT_ATOMS: atom_id res chain seq x y z
N MET A 1 -10.01 1.12 -11.99
CA MET A 1 -8.64 1.24 -11.44
C MET A 1 -8.45 2.65 -10.92
N ILE A 2 -7.62 2.85 -9.90
CA ILE A 2 -7.46 4.11 -9.16
C ILE A 2 -5.97 4.35 -8.92
N ASN A 3 -5.53 5.61 -9.03
CA ASN A 3 -4.21 6.08 -8.66
C ASN A 3 -4.28 6.87 -7.35
N ILE A 4 -3.35 6.60 -6.42
CA ILE A 4 -3.31 7.28 -5.12
C ILE A 4 -1.85 7.59 -4.76
N ASN A 5 -1.58 8.84 -4.38
CA ASN A 5 -0.35 9.25 -3.71
C ASN A 5 -0.65 9.43 -2.23
N ALA A 6 0.08 8.73 -1.37
CA ALA A 6 -0.10 8.83 0.07
C ALA A 6 1.16 8.35 0.80
N ASN A 7 1.32 8.77 2.06
CA ASN A 7 2.48 8.39 2.85
C ASN A 7 2.28 7.03 3.53
N LEU A 8 3.34 6.22 3.59
CA LEU A 8 3.34 4.96 4.32
C LEU A 8 3.25 5.22 5.83
N LEU A 9 2.26 4.59 6.50
CA LEU A 9 2.02 4.77 7.93
C LEU A 9 3.10 4.13 8.81
N ALA A 10 3.54 2.94 8.41
CA ALA A 10 4.47 2.06 9.11
C ALA A 10 5.05 1.06 8.09
N GLU A 11 6.16 0.41 8.46
CA GLU A 11 6.79 -0.61 7.62
C GLU A 11 5.79 -1.70 7.18
N PRO A 12 5.92 -2.23 5.94
CA PRO A 12 5.03 -3.28 5.47
C PRO A 12 5.18 -4.58 6.27
N THR A 13 4.08 -5.30 6.41
CA THR A 13 4.06 -6.64 6.98
C THR A 13 3.97 -7.66 5.87
N PHE A 14 4.70 -8.77 6.01
CA PHE A 14 4.79 -9.80 4.99
C PHE A 14 4.18 -11.11 5.49
N SER A 15 3.44 -11.79 4.63
CA SER A 15 2.78 -13.05 4.90
C SER A 15 2.68 -13.88 3.63
N SER A 16 2.34 -15.16 3.74
CA SER A 16 2.06 -16.01 2.59
C SER A 16 0.85 -16.89 2.87
N PHE A 17 0.24 -17.42 1.81
CA PHE A 17 -0.84 -18.40 1.90
C PHE A 17 -0.82 -19.32 0.68
N ASP A 18 -1.27 -20.56 0.86
CA ASP A 18 -1.42 -21.49 -0.25
C ASP A 18 -2.72 -21.23 -1.02
N LYS A 19 -2.59 -21.21 -2.34
CA LYS A 19 -3.70 -21.11 -3.28
C LYS A 19 -3.46 -22.09 -4.42
N GLU A 20 -4.34 -23.10 -4.53
CA GLU A 20 -4.30 -24.07 -5.63
C GLU A 20 -2.96 -24.83 -5.73
N GLY A 21 -2.29 -25.05 -4.60
CA GLY A 21 -0.98 -25.72 -4.54
C GLY A 21 0.22 -24.79 -4.74
N GLU A 22 -0.01 -23.50 -4.96
CA GLU A 22 1.03 -22.48 -5.05
C GLU A 22 1.06 -21.60 -3.80
N THR A 23 2.24 -21.37 -3.24
CA THR A 23 2.42 -20.39 -2.16
C THR A 23 2.42 -18.98 -2.74
N VAL A 24 1.51 -18.14 -2.27
CA VAL A 24 1.36 -16.74 -2.69
C VAL A 24 1.82 -15.82 -1.57
N GLU A 25 2.88 -15.06 -1.82
CA GLU A 25 3.37 -14.01 -0.92
C GLU A 25 2.51 -12.74 -0.98
N VAL A 26 2.42 -12.03 0.14
CA VAL A 26 1.62 -10.83 0.31
C VAL A 26 2.37 -9.82 1.17
N ALA A 27 2.49 -8.59 0.67
CA ALA A 27 2.82 -7.43 1.48
C ALA A 27 1.53 -6.67 1.84
N ASN A 28 1.32 -6.45 3.13
CA ASN A 28 0.23 -5.66 3.68
C ASN A 28 0.79 -4.39 4.30
N PHE A 29 0.29 -3.25 3.85
CA PHE A 29 0.72 -1.94 4.34
C PHE A 29 -0.43 -0.95 4.35
N THR A 30 -0.31 0.10 5.17
CA THR A 30 -1.33 1.14 5.29
C THR A 30 -0.78 2.46 4.80
N LEU A 31 -1.47 3.09 3.87
CA LEU A 31 -1.17 4.47 3.48
C LEU A 31 -2.08 5.44 4.22
N VAL A 32 -1.54 6.61 4.56
CA VAL A 32 -2.29 7.74 5.09
C VAL A 32 -2.30 8.87 4.09
N LYS A 33 -3.50 9.23 3.65
CA LYS A 33 -3.73 10.42 2.84
C LYS A 33 -4.32 11.52 3.72
N LYS A 34 -3.59 12.63 3.85
CA LYS A 34 -4.04 13.80 4.64
C LYS A 34 -4.83 14.74 3.75
N TYR A 35 -5.91 15.32 4.27
CA TYR A 35 -6.68 16.38 3.60
C TYR A 35 -7.10 17.43 4.63
N GLY A 36 -6.48 18.61 4.58
CA GLY A 36 -6.70 19.65 5.60
C GLY A 36 -6.47 19.09 7.01
N LYS A 37 -7.53 19.09 7.84
CA LYS A 37 -7.51 18.55 9.21
C LYS A 37 -7.81 17.04 9.29
N GLY A 38 -8.27 16.42 8.19
CA GLY A 38 -8.68 15.01 8.14
C GLY A 38 -7.59 14.06 7.64
N LYS A 39 -7.79 12.76 7.89
CA LYS A 39 -6.93 11.67 7.41
C LYS A 39 -7.78 10.51 6.90
N GLU A 40 -7.38 9.96 5.76
CA GLU A 40 -7.92 8.73 5.20
C GLU A 40 -6.85 7.64 5.30
N TYR A 41 -7.22 6.48 5.82
CA TYR A 41 -6.35 5.31 5.97
C TYR A 41 -6.73 4.27 4.93
N ILE A 42 -5.74 3.79 4.17
CA ILE A 42 -5.94 2.92 3.02
C ILE A 42 -5.14 1.64 3.23
N ASN A 43 -5.83 0.56 3.60
CA ASN A 43 -5.24 -0.77 3.73
C ASN A 43 -4.96 -1.33 2.33
N CYS A 44 -3.70 -1.61 2.06
CA CYS A 44 -3.20 -2.07 0.76
C CYS A 44 -2.68 -3.50 0.87
N ALA A 45 -2.93 -4.30 -0.17
CA ALA A 45 -2.39 -5.65 -0.30
C ALA A 45 -1.75 -5.81 -1.69
N ALA A 46 -0.46 -6.18 -1.70
CA ALA A 46 0.31 -6.47 -2.90
C ALA A 46 0.72 -7.95 -2.90
N TYR A 47 0.40 -8.66 -3.99
CA TYR A 47 0.53 -10.11 -4.09
C TYR A 47 1.65 -10.54 -5.06
N GLY A 48 2.26 -11.69 -4.76
CA GLY A 48 3.32 -12.33 -5.54
C GLY A 48 4.57 -11.45 -5.61
N GLU A 49 5.22 -11.41 -6.78
CA GLU A 49 6.45 -10.63 -7.04
C GLU A 49 6.40 -9.16 -6.61
N LYS A 50 5.20 -8.59 -6.48
CA LYS A 50 5.05 -7.21 -6.01
C LYS A 50 5.51 -7.14 -4.56
N SER A 51 5.11 -8.09 -3.71
CA SER A 51 5.40 -8.09 -2.29
C SER A 51 6.88 -7.85 -2.00
N GLU A 52 7.80 -8.48 -2.72
CA GLU A 52 9.25 -8.27 -2.62
C GLU A 52 9.65 -6.79 -2.71
N LYS A 53 9.09 -6.03 -3.64
CA LYS A 53 9.40 -4.59 -3.82
C LYS A 53 8.96 -3.71 -2.65
N ALA A 54 8.05 -4.19 -1.79
CA ALA A 54 7.64 -3.44 -0.61
C ALA A 54 8.68 -3.51 0.52
N LYS A 55 9.68 -4.41 0.45
CA LYS A 55 10.72 -4.53 1.48
C LYS A 55 11.57 -3.28 1.62
N ASP A 56 11.72 -2.52 0.54
CA ASP A 56 12.49 -1.27 0.51
C ASP A 56 11.71 -0.05 1.01
N PHE A 57 10.46 -0.24 1.44
CA PHE A 57 9.62 0.86 1.90
C PHE A 57 9.77 1.11 3.39
N GLU A 58 9.98 2.38 3.72
CA GLU A 58 10.16 2.85 5.08
C GLU A 58 9.00 3.73 5.51
N LYS A 59 8.74 3.75 6.82
CA LYS A 59 7.71 4.60 7.40
C LYS A 59 7.88 6.06 6.96
N GLY A 60 6.80 6.65 6.44
CA GLY A 60 6.78 8.04 5.99
C GLY A 60 7.00 8.20 4.49
N ASP A 61 7.49 7.18 3.79
CA ASP A 61 7.71 7.22 2.35
C ASP A 61 6.47 7.67 1.59
N LEU A 62 6.64 8.57 0.62
CA LEU A 62 5.57 8.94 -0.29
C LEU A 62 5.46 7.87 -1.37
N ILE A 63 4.37 7.12 -1.37
CA ILE A 63 4.17 6.02 -2.31
C ILE A 63 3.05 6.38 -3.29
N HIS A 64 3.31 6.18 -4.58
CA HIS A 64 2.28 6.10 -5.60
C HIS A 64 1.79 4.65 -5.72
N ILE A 65 0.49 4.43 -5.63
CA ILE A 65 -0.14 3.12 -5.86
C ILE A 65 -1.17 3.20 -6.98
N PHE A 66 -1.21 2.14 -7.80
CA PHE A 66 -2.23 1.90 -8.81
C PHE A 66 -2.90 0.56 -8.55
N GLY A 67 -4.24 0.54 -8.54
CA GLY A 67 -4.98 -0.64 -8.13
C GLY A 67 -6.49 -0.44 -8.11
N TYR A 68 -7.18 -1.22 -7.28
CA TYR A 68 -8.62 -1.11 -7.10
C TYR A 68 -9.04 -1.56 -5.70
N PHE A 69 -10.17 -1.03 -5.22
CA PHE A 69 -10.77 -1.51 -3.99
C PHE A 69 -11.51 -2.83 -4.22
N LYS A 70 -11.18 -3.85 -3.43
CA LYS A 70 -11.93 -5.10 -3.33
C LYS A 70 -12.71 -5.10 -2.02
N LYS A 71 -14.02 -5.29 -2.11
CA LYS A 71 -14.88 -5.51 -0.96
C LYS A 71 -14.99 -7.00 -0.68
N ARG A 72 -14.99 -7.37 0.60
CA ARG A 72 -15.28 -8.71 1.08
C ARG A 72 -16.25 -8.61 2.24
N GLU A 73 -17.32 -9.38 2.20
CA GLU A 73 -18.20 -9.55 3.34
C GLU A 73 -17.81 -10.81 4.08
N LYS A 74 -17.69 -10.71 5.41
CA LYS A 74 -17.44 -11.83 6.30
C LYS A 74 -18.14 -11.54 7.62
N GLU A 75 -18.95 -12.47 8.10
CA GLU A 75 -19.64 -12.36 9.39
C GLU A 75 -20.44 -11.04 9.54
N GLY A 76 -21.12 -10.61 8.48
CA GLY A 76 -21.88 -9.34 8.46
C GLY A 76 -21.04 -8.06 8.43
N LYS A 77 -19.71 -8.17 8.38
CA LYS A 77 -18.79 -7.02 8.25
C LYS A 77 -18.29 -6.90 6.82
N THR A 78 -18.25 -5.66 6.32
CA THR A 78 -17.66 -5.35 5.02
C THR A 78 -16.21 -4.86 5.21
N TYR A 79 -15.27 -5.63 4.66
CA TYR A 79 -13.86 -5.26 4.58
C TYR A 79 -13.58 -4.68 3.20
N LYS A 80 -12.87 -3.55 3.15
CA LYS A 80 -12.47 -2.88 1.90
C LYS A 80 -10.96 -2.72 1.90
N ASN A 81 -10.28 -3.52 1.08
CA ASN A 81 -8.85 -3.43 0.88
C ASN A 81 -8.53 -2.94 -0.53
N PHE A 82 -7.46 -2.19 -0.68
CA PHE A 82 -6.92 -1.79 -1.97
C PHE A 82 -5.96 -2.86 -2.47
N VAL A 83 -6.35 -3.56 -3.54
CA VAL A 83 -5.49 -4.54 -4.21
C VAL A 83 -4.56 -3.79 -5.15
N VAL A 84 -3.27 -3.87 -4.89
CA VAL A 84 -2.26 -3.11 -5.62
C VAL A 84 -1.81 -3.87 -6.87
N LYS A 85 -1.82 -3.20 -8.01
CA LYS A 85 -1.32 -3.71 -9.30
C LYS A 85 0.10 -3.23 -9.60
N SER A 86 0.42 -2.00 -9.23
CA SER A 86 1.77 -1.44 -9.28
C SER A 86 1.94 -0.33 -8.25
N TYR A 87 3.18 -0.04 -7.91
CA TYR A 87 3.54 1.06 -7.03
C TYR A 87 4.99 1.47 -7.23
N ASN A 88 5.30 2.68 -6.79
CA ASN A 88 6.65 3.21 -6.72
C ASN A 88 6.78 4.19 -5.55
N LYS A 89 7.96 4.21 -4.93
CA LYS A 89 8.37 5.29 -4.04
C LYS A 89 8.56 6.56 -4.88
N ILE A 90 8.06 7.68 -4.38
CA ILE A 90 8.31 9.01 -4.93
C ILE A 90 9.41 9.61 -4.08
N GLU A 91 10.60 9.69 -4.64
CA GLU A 91 11.72 10.40 -4.02
C GLU A 91 11.42 11.90 -4.04
N LYS A 92 11.57 12.54 -2.88
CA LYS A 92 11.65 14.00 -2.85
C LYS A 92 13.04 14.36 -3.34
N LYS A 93 13.13 15.12 -4.44
CA LYS A 93 14.36 15.88 -4.67
C LYS A 93 14.46 16.89 -3.54
N GLU A 94 15.58 16.90 -2.84
CA GLU A 94 15.89 18.02 -1.94
C GLU A 94 15.90 19.27 -2.83
N GLU A 95 14.92 20.16 -2.63
CA GLU A 95 15.12 21.56 -2.99
C GLU A 95 16.17 22.04 -1.99
N SER A 96 17.42 22.15 -2.44
CA SER A 96 18.41 22.97 -1.74
C SER A 96 17.79 24.35 -1.63
N GLU A 97 17.41 24.75 -0.42
CA GLU A 97 17.18 26.14 -0.08
C GLU A 97 18.53 26.85 -0.35
N GLU A 98 18.64 27.45 -1.53
CA GLU A 98 19.69 28.44 -1.82
C GLU A 98 19.42 29.65 -0.90
N GLU A 99 20.14 29.70 0.23
CA GLU A 99 20.41 30.94 0.97
C GLU A 99 21.74 31.56 0.51
#